data_AF-A0A0N0RR67-F1
#
_entry.id   AF-A0A0N0RR67-F1
#
_cell.length_a   1.000
_cell.length_b   1.000
_cell.length_c   1.000
_cell.angle_alpha   90.00
_cell.angle_beta   90.00
_cell.angle_gamma   90.00
#
_symmetry.space_group_name_H-M   'P 1'
#
loop_
_entity.id
_entity.type
_entity.pdbx_description
1 polymer ?
#
loop_
_entity_poly.entity_id
_entity_poly.type
_entity_poly.pdbx_seq_one_letter_code
_entity_poly.pdbx_strand_id
1 'polypeptide(L)'
;MGSCCWSCPDDDGPVANNQGNYQAVTMTRQQLEASVEVTTPQPMVKSGKIYVKDNLLFVSDVNKGFHIYAYNDAGTPNEIAFLKVPGATDLAVRGTTLYINQATDLVTMVYANNTVTVVKRNANVFPQKQAPDWSWASLQENEIIIDWIPL
;
A
#
# COMPACT_ATOMS: atom_id res chain seq x y z
N MET A 1 39.48 1.62 -44.53
CA MET A 1 40.22 2.58 -43.70
C MET A 1 39.20 3.18 -42.75
N GLY A 2 38.97 2.59 -41.57
CA GLY A 2 39.82 2.67 -40.37
C GLY A 2 39.14 3.69 -39.44
N SER A 3 38.83 3.44 -38.17
CA SER A 3 39.31 2.44 -37.22
C SER A 3 38.33 2.42 -36.04
N CYS A 4 38.00 1.24 -35.53
CA CYS A 4 37.54 1.05 -34.16
C CYS A 4 38.64 1.49 -33.17
N CYS A 5 38.23 1.92 -31.98
CA CYS A 5 38.92 1.86 -30.68
C CYS A 5 37.85 2.26 -29.63
N TRP A 6 37.64 1.62 -28.48
CA TRP A 6 38.21 0.42 -27.87
C TRP A 6 37.35 0.20 -26.59
N SER A 7 36.89 -1.03 -26.35
CA SER A 7 36.26 -1.50 -25.09
C SER A 7 34.98 -0.80 -24.61
N CYS A 8 33.81 -1.21 -25.11
CA CYS A 8 32.67 -1.42 -24.23
C CYS A 8 32.87 -2.83 -23.66
N PRO A 9 33.06 -3.03 -22.34
CA PRO A 9 32.87 -4.35 -21.79
C PRO A 9 31.41 -4.73 -22.09
N ASP A 10 31.21 -5.84 -22.79
CA ASP A 10 29.94 -6.55 -22.79
C ASP A 10 29.64 -6.86 -21.31
N ASP A 11 28.84 -6.02 -20.66
CA ASP A 11 28.30 -6.29 -19.32
C ASP A 11 27.07 -7.21 -19.45
N ASP A 12 27.24 -8.29 -20.24
CA ASP A 12 26.58 -9.57 -19.99
C ASP A 12 27.32 -10.28 -18.85
N GLY A 13 27.60 -9.54 -17.76
CA GLY A 13 27.88 -10.16 -16.48
C GLY A 13 26.69 -11.07 -16.13
N PRO A 14 26.90 -12.21 -15.44
CA PRO A 14 25.77 -12.97 -14.94
C PRO A 14 24.93 -11.97 -14.14
N VAL A 15 23.67 -11.75 -14.55
CA VAL A 15 22.70 -10.97 -13.80
C VAL A 15 22.83 -11.47 -12.37
N ALA A 16 23.48 -10.66 -11.53
CA ALA A 16 23.67 -11.04 -10.15
C ALA A 16 22.25 -11.31 -9.67
N ASN A 17 22.00 -12.54 -9.24
CA ASN A 17 20.78 -12.88 -8.53
C ASN A 17 20.83 -12.01 -7.28
N ASN A 18 20.36 -10.79 -7.43
CA ASN A 18 20.28 -9.80 -6.39
C ASN A 18 19.08 -10.26 -5.58
N GLN A 19 19.29 -11.34 -4.81
CA GLN A 19 18.42 -11.70 -3.70
C GLN A 19 18.54 -10.53 -2.74
N GLY A 20 17.71 -9.51 -2.99
CA GLY A 20 17.67 -8.31 -2.16
C GLY A 20 17.44 -8.70 -0.71
N ASN A 21 17.69 -7.76 0.19
CA ASN A 21 17.44 -7.98 1.62
C ASN A 21 15.94 -7.94 1.96
N TYR A 22 15.07 -8.01 0.95
CA TYR A 22 13.63 -7.90 1.07
C TYR A 22 12.92 -8.95 0.22
N GLN A 23 11.84 -9.48 0.76
CA GLN A 23 10.89 -10.33 0.06
C GLN A 23 9.62 -9.54 -0.27
N ALA A 24 9.18 -9.62 -1.53
CA ALA A 24 7.90 -9.03 -1.94
C ALA A 24 6.73 -9.84 -1.36
N VAL A 25 5.77 -9.13 -0.78
CA VAL A 25 4.45 -9.68 -0.43
C VAL A 25 3.49 -9.32 -1.55
N THR A 26 2.92 -10.33 -2.20
CA THR A 26 2.04 -10.17 -3.36
C THR A 26 0.60 -10.57 -3.05
N MET A 27 -0.33 -10.02 -3.83
CA MET A 27 -1.72 -10.49 -3.94
C MET A 27 -2.09 -10.61 -5.40
N THR A 28 -3.02 -11.50 -5.74
CA THR A 28 -3.63 -11.48 -7.07
C THR A 28 -4.53 -10.26 -7.23
N ARG A 29 -4.75 -9.81 -8.47
CA ARG A 29 -5.71 -8.75 -8.79
C ARG A 29 -7.07 -8.99 -8.13
N GLN A 30 -7.63 -10.19 -8.25
CA GLN A 30 -8.94 -10.53 -7.67
C GLN A 30 -8.94 -10.43 -6.14
N GLN A 31 -7.88 -10.89 -5.49
CA GLN A 31 -7.76 -10.79 -4.03
C GLN A 31 -7.66 -9.33 -3.58
N LEU A 32 -6.85 -8.52 -4.28
CA LEU A 32 -6.70 -7.10 -3.96
C LEU A 32 -8.04 -6.36 -4.06
N GLU A 33 -8.82 -6.63 -5.11
CA GLU A 33 -10.12 -5.99 -5.31
C GLU A 33 -11.15 -6.34 -4.25
N ALA A 34 -11.10 -7.59 -3.74
CA ALA A 34 -11.98 -8.09 -2.68
C ALA A 34 -11.45 -7.84 -1.24
N SER A 35 -10.27 -7.23 -1.08
CA SER A 35 -9.56 -7.17 0.21
C SER A 35 -9.99 -6.05 1.16
N VAL A 36 -10.81 -5.11 0.70
CA VAL A 36 -11.20 -3.92 1.49
C VAL A 36 -12.35 -4.27 2.43
N GLU A 37 -12.10 -4.18 3.73
CA GLU A 37 -13.09 -4.49 4.76
C GLU A 37 -12.84 -3.68 6.03
N VAL A 38 -13.90 -3.49 6.82
CA VAL A 38 -13.79 -2.95 8.19
C VAL A 38 -13.83 -4.12 9.16
N THR A 39 -12.82 -4.20 10.02
CA THR A 39 -12.68 -5.23 11.05
C THR A 39 -12.68 -4.60 12.45
N THR A 40 -12.69 -5.45 13.47
CA THR A 40 -12.44 -5.02 14.85
C THR A 40 -11.04 -4.36 14.98
N PRO A 41 -10.84 -3.49 15.98
CA PRO A 41 -9.52 -2.98 16.33
C PRO A 41 -8.46 -4.08 16.42
N GLN A 42 -7.25 -3.76 16.01
CA GLN A 42 -6.12 -4.69 16.05
C GLN A 42 -4.85 -3.98 16.50
N PRO A 43 -3.82 -4.71 16.97
CA PRO A 43 -2.56 -4.09 17.35
C PRO A 43 -1.89 -3.38 16.17
N MET A 44 -1.48 -2.14 16.38
CA MET A 44 -0.71 -1.37 15.40
C MET A 44 0.69 -1.93 15.26
N VAL A 45 1.11 -2.22 14.03
CA VAL A 45 2.45 -2.76 13.78
C VAL A 45 3.44 -1.67 13.38
N LYS A 46 3.10 -0.83 12.41
CA LYS A 46 3.95 0.28 12.00
C LYS A 46 3.13 1.53 11.73
N SER A 47 3.14 2.44 12.69
CA SER A 47 2.45 3.72 12.57
C SER A 47 2.98 4.54 11.38
N GLY A 48 2.08 5.21 10.67
CA GLY A 48 2.37 6.08 9.55
C GLY A 48 1.71 7.45 9.70
N LYS A 49 1.12 7.94 8.61
CA LYS A 49 0.45 9.24 8.57
C LYS A 49 -0.85 9.24 9.39
N ILE A 50 -1.21 10.42 9.88
CA ILE A 50 -2.42 10.67 10.68
C ILE A 50 -3.35 11.61 9.93
N TYR A 51 -4.65 11.32 9.92
CA TYR A 51 -5.68 12.14 9.30
C TYR A 51 -6.83 12.39 10.28
N VAL A 52 -7.28 13.62 10.37
CA VAL A 52 -8.43 14.00 11.20
C VAL A 52 -9.56 14.43 10.28
N LYS A 53 -10.74 13.86 10.49
CA LYS A 53 -11.99 14.31 9.86
C LYS A 53 -13.10 14.32 10.89
N ASP A 54 -13.64 15.50 11.17
CA ASP A 54 -14.67 15.73 12.19
C ASP A 54 -14.22 15.10 13.53
N ASN A 55 -14.96 14.11 14.01
CA ASN A 55 -14.72 13.39 15.26
C ASN A 55 -14.04 12.03 15.03
N LEU A 56 -13.40 11.85 13.87
CA LEU A 56 -12.67 10.64 13.52
C LEU A 56 -11.19 10.95 13.28
N LEU A 57 -10.35 10.06 13.79
CA LEU A 57 -8.92 10.05 13.59
C LEU A 57 -8.55 8.75 12.87
N PHE A 58 -7.92 8.86 11.71
CA PHE A 58 -7.38 7.74 10.96
C PHE A 58 -5.86 7.72 11.15
N VAL A 59 -5.33 6.61 11.67
CA VAL A 59 -3.88 6.41 11.80
C VAL A 59 -3.47 5.27 10.88
N SER A 60 -2.59 5.55 9.94
CA SER A 60 -2.10 4.54 9.01
C SER A 60 -1.29 3.47 9.74
N ASP A 61 -1.58 2.20 9.45
CA ASP A 61 -0.65 1.09 9.66
C ASP A 61 -0.05 0.74 8.28
N VAL A 62 1.25 0.98 8.14
CA VAL A 62 1.94 1.00 6.84
C VAL A 62 1.65 -0.29 6.06
N ASN A 63 1.14 -0.15 4.83
CA ASN A 63 0.78 -1.23 3.91
C ASN A 63 -0.36 -2.17 4.37
N LYS A 64 -0.97 -1.93 5.54
CA LYS A 64 -2.06 -2.77 6.06
C LYS A 64 -3.41 -2.10 6.02
N GLY A 65 -3.45 -0.79 6.27
CA GLY A 65 -4.70 -0.03 6.31
C GLY A 65 -4.66 1.13 7.30
N PHE A 66 -5.79 1.38 7.96
CA PHE A 66 -5.98 2.54 8.84
C PHE A 66 -6.75 2.16 10.10
N HIS A 67 -6.16 2.43 11.25
CA HIS A 67 -6.87 2.42 12.53
C HIS A 67 -7.81 3.62 12.58
N ILE A 68 -9.04 3.41 13.05
CA ILE A 68 -10.06 4.44 13.17
C ILE A 68 -10.33 4.65 14.66
N TYR A 69 -10.13 5.88 15.13
CA TYR A 69 -10.43 6.28 16.49
C TYR A 69 -11.57 7.28 16.51
N ALA A 70 -12.44 7.15 17.51
CA ALA A 70 -13.34 8.22 17.90
C ALA A 70 -12.53 9.31 18.62
N TYR A 71 -12.59 10.53 18.07
CA TYR A 71 -11.88 11.71 18.53
C TYR A 71 -12.87 12.73 19.13
N ASN A 72 -13.68 12.28 20.09
CA ASN A 72 -14.61 13.13 20.82
C ASN A 72 -13.94 13.86 22.00
N ASP A 73 -12.91 13.24 22.58
CA ASP A 73 -12.07 13.80 23.63
C ASP A 73 -10.60 13.62 23.20
N ALA A 74 -9.86 14.73 23.11
CA ALA A 74 -8.47 14.74 22.68
C ALA A 74 -7.54 14.01 23.65
N GLY A 75 -7.92 13.87 24.93
CA GLY A 75 -7.11 13.20 25.95
C GLY A 75 -7.18 11.67 25.90
N THR A 76 -8.26 11.11 25.33
CA THR A 76 -8.52 9.66 25.32
C THR A 76 -9.16 9.19 24.01
N PRO A 77 -8.42 9.22 22.88
CA PRO A 77 -8.93 8.67 21.63
C PRO A 77 -9.21 7.17 21.77
N ASN A 78 -10.43 6.75 21.44
CA ASN A 78 -10.87 5.36 21.56
C ASN A 78 -10.83 4.68 20.18
N GLU A 79 -10.08 3.60 20.04
CA GLU A 79 -10.05 2.83 18.79
C GLU A 79 -11.39 2.10 18.59
N ILE A 80 -12.07 2.38 17.49
CA ILE A 80 -13.42 1.85 17.21
C ILE A 80 -13.41 0.79 16.11
N ALA A 81 -12.44 0.83 15.20
CA ALA A 81 -12.36 -0.09 14.08
C ALA A 81 -10.98 -0.07 13.42
N PHE A 82 -10.73 -1.09 12.59
CA PHE A 82 -9.62 -1.09 11.65
C PHE A 82 -10.16 -1.20 10.22
N LEU A 83 -9.80 -0.27 9.36
CA LEU A 83 -10.08 -0.32 7.92
C LEU A 83 -8.91 -1.04 7.23
N LYS A 84 -9.12 -2.30 6.89
CA LYS A 84 -8.14 -3.15 6.20
C LYS A 84 -8.11 -2.82 4.73
N VAL A 85 -6.94 -2.36 4.27
CA VAL A 85 -6.67 -2.03 2.87
C VAL A 85 -5.22 -2.41 2.57
N PRO A 86 -4.96 -3.67 2.22
CA PRO A 86 -3.61 -4.15 1.95
C PRO A 86 -2.95 -3.37 0.82
N GLY A 87 -1.70 -2.97 1.02
CA GLY A 87 -0.95 -2.11 0.11
C GLY A 87 -1.28 -0.62 0.22
N ALA A 88 -2.11 -0.21 1.18
CA ALA A 88 -2.41 1.20 1.40
C ALA A 88 -1.17 2.00 1.83
N THR A 89 -0.94 3.12 1.16
CA THR A 89 0.16 4.04 1.45
C THR A 89 -0.29 5.45 1.81
N ASP A 90 -1.47 5.85 1.35
CA ASP A 90 -1.98 7.20 1.54
C ASP A 90 -3.51 7.22 1.61
N LEU A 91 -4.03 8.22 2.33
CA LEU A 91 -5.46 8.47 2.49
C LEU A 91 -5.72 9.96 2.29
N ALA A 92 -6.75 10.29 1.53
CA ALA A 92 -7.33 11.63 1.50
C ALA A 92 -8.83 11.54 1.81
N VAL A 93 -9.34 12.54 2.52
CA VAL A 93 -10.74 12.56 2.98
C VAL A 93 -11.44 13.82 2.46
N ARG A 94 -12.61 13.64 1.82
CA ARG A 94 -13.48 14.74 1.39
C ARG A 94 -14.92 14.42 1.74
N GLY A 95 -15.50 15.15 2.68
CA GLY A 95 -16.83 14.82 3.22
C GLY A 95 -16.81 13.43 3.85
N THR A 96 -17.65 12.50 3.37
CA THR A 96 -17.69 11.09 3.79
C THR A 96 -16.91 10.16 2.86
N THR A 97 -16.29 10.70 1.81
CA THR A 97 -15.54 9.94 0.81
C THR A 97 -14.07 9.87 1.19
N LEU A 98 -13.54 8.65 1.20
CA LEU A 98 -12.13 8.31 1.35
C LEU A 98 -11.54 7.99 -0.02
N TYR A 99 -10.37 8.53 -0.29
CA TYR A 99 -9.55 8.20 -1.46
C TYR A 99 -8.27 7.54 -0.96
N ILE A 100 -8.05 6.29 -1.33
CA ILE A 100 -6.93 5.50 -0.83
C ILE A 100 -6.02 5.10 -1.99
N ASN A 101 -4.73 5.38 -1.83
CA ASN A 101 -3.69 4.81 -2.69
C ASN A 101 -3.42 3.37 -2.21
N GLN A 102 -4.04 2.40 -2.87
CA GLN A 102 -3.92 0.97 -2.57
C GLN A 102 -3.04 0.30 -3.63
N ALA A 103 -1.77 0.06 -3.30
CA ALA A 103 -0.80 -0.53 -4.20
C ALA A 103 -0.77 0.18 -5.57
N THR A 104 -1.27 -0.45 -6.64
CA THR A 104 -1.31 0.11 -8.00
C THR A 104 -2.59 0.89 -8.30
N ASP A 105 -3.56 0.92 -7.38
CA ASP A 105 -4.91 1.44 -7.61
C ASP A 105 -5.22 2.69 -6.77
N LEU A 106 -6.05 3.56 -7.33
CA LEU A 106 -6.76 4.58 -6.56
C LEU A 106 -8.18 4.09 -6.25
N VAL A 107 -8.50 3.92 -4.97
CA VAL A 107 -9.81 3.43 -4.52
C VAL A 107 -10.59 4.55 -3.88
N THR A 108 -11.80 4.80 -4.39
CA THR A 108 -12.77 5.71 -3.81
C THR A 108 -13.80 4.90 -3.04
N MET A 109 -13.97 5.20 -1.76
CA MET A 109 -14.92 4.50 -0.89
C MET A 109 -15.63 5.48 0.04
N VAL A 110 -16.83 5.10 0.47
CA VAL A 110 -17.58 5.84 1.48
C VAL A 110 -17.51 5.07 2.79
N TYR A 111 -17.15 5.76 3.86
CA TYR A 111 -17.17 5.22 5.22
C TYR A 111 -18.35 5.83 5.98
N ALA A 112 -19.28 4.98 6.42
CA ALA A 112 -20.45 5.38 7.19
C ALA A 112 -20.88 4.24 8.12
N ASN A 113 -21.32 4.59 9.33
CA ASN A 113 -21.82 3.61 10.33
C ASN A 113 -20.88 2.42 10.55
N ASN A 114 -19.57 2.66 10.61
CA ASN A 114 -18.55 1.63 10.76
C ASN A 114 -18.52 0.59 9.63
N THR A 115 -19.05 0.94 8.46
CA THR A 115 -19.01 0.13 7.24
C THR A 115 -18.34 0.91 6.12
N VAL A 116 -17.78 0.18 5.16
CA VAL A 116 -17.16 0.74 3.98
C VAL A 116 -17.85 0.22 2.73
N THR A 117 -18.08 1.11 1.76
CA THR A 117 -18.56 0.75 0.43
C THR A 117 -17.60 1.30 -0.62
N VAL A 118 -17.02 0.42 -1.44
CA VAL A 118 -16.20 0.83 -2.57
C VAL A 118 -17.11 1.40 -3.65
N VAL A 119 -16.96 2.69 -3.94
CA VAL A 119 -17.76 3.39 -4.96
C VAL A 119 -17.11 3.26 -6.33
N LYS A 120 -15.77 3.34 -6.37
CA LYS A 120 -15.01 3.27 -7.61
C LYS A 120 -13.60 2.78 -7.34
N ARG A 121 -13.07 2.00 -8.27
CA ARG A 121 -11.65 1.62 -8.33
C ARG A 121 -11.10 2.06 -9.68
N ASN A 122 -10.06 2.88 -9.64
CA ASN A 122 -9.27 3.21 -10.81
C ASN A 122 -8.00 2.35 -10.76
N ALA A 123 -8.00 1.26 -11.54
CA ALA A 123 -6.90 0.29 -11.52
C ALA A 123 -5.66 0.83 -12.25
N ASN A 124 -4.48 0.42 -11.78
CA ASN A 124 -3.18 0.72 -12.43
C ASN A 124 -2.90 2.22 -12.64
N VAL A 125 -3.34 3.06 -11.72
CA VAL A 125 -3.05 4.51 -11.73
C VAL A 125 -1.64 4.78 -11.21
N PHE A 126 -1.13 3.91 -10.33
CA PHE A 126 0.19 4.04 -9.71
C PHE A 126 1.11 2.92 -10.20
N PRO A 127 2.44 3.17 -10.28
CA PRO A 127 3.41 2.12 -10.55
C PRO A 127 3.46 1.10 -9.40
N GLN A 128 3.98 -0.09 -9.67
CA GLN A 128 4.25 -1.11 -8.65
C GLN A 128 5.23 -0.56 -7.59
N LYS A 129 5.06 -1.02 -6.35
CA LYS A 129 5.92 -0.62 -5.23
C LYS A 129 7.34 -1.13 -5.46
N GLN A 130 8.32 -0.23 -5.40
CA GLN A 130 9.73 -0.58 -5.46
C GLN A 130 10.22 -1.08 -4.10
N ALA A 131 11.15 -2.03 -4.11
CA ALA A 131 11.82 -2.48 -2.89
C ALA A 131 12.66 -1.33 -2.30
N PRO A 132 12.82 -1.27 -0.97
CA PRO A 132 13.64 -0.24 -0.33
C PRO A 132 15.11 -0.23 -0.79
N ASP A 133 15.64 -1.39 -1.20
CA ASP A 133 17.00 -1.58 -1.70
C ASP A 133 17.08 -1.64 -3.23
N TRP A 134 16.00 -1.28 -3.94
CA TRP A 134 15.88 -1.36 -5.39
C TRP A 134 16.04 -2.76 -5.99
N SER A 135 15.94 -3.81 -5.15
CA SER A 135 15.82 -5.17 -5.64
C SER A 135 14.52 -5.36 -6.42
N TRP A 136 14.54 -6.36 -7.30
CA TRP A 136 13.42 -6.72 -8.15
C TRP A 136 12.81 -8.04 -7.67
N ALA A 137 11.50 -8.17 -7.83
CA ALA A 137 10.79 -9.44 -7.64
C ALA A 137 10.31 -9.96 -8.98
N SER A 138 10.44 -11.26 -9.20
CA SER A 138 9.81 -11.93 -10.34
C SER A 138 8.32 -12.12 -10.05
N LEU A 139 7.47 -11.34 -10.72
CA LEU A 139 6.01 -11.40 -10.57
C LEU A 139 5.37 -12.23 -11.68
N GLN A 140 4.28 -12.92 -11.36
CA GLN A 140 3.36 -13.44 -12.38
C GLN A 140 2.48 -12.32 -12.94
N GLU A 141 1.88 -12.54 -14.12
CA GLU A 141 1.14 -11.52 -14.89
C GLU A 141 0.00 -10.82 -14.11
N ASN A 142 -0.55 -11.46 -13.06
CA ASN A 142 -1.66 -10.94 -12.25
C ASN A 142 -1.31 -10.64 -10.79
N GLU A 143 -0.01 -10.62 -10.44
CA GLU A 143 0.45 -10.33 -9.09
C GLU A 143 0.72 -8.84 -8.88
N ILE A 144 0.34 -8.36 -7.71
CA ILE A 144 0.51 -6.98 -7.28
C ILE A 144 1.28 -6.98 -5.97
N ILE A 145 2.35 -6.22 -5.92
CA ILE A 145 3.15 -6.07 -4.71
C ILE A 145 2.39 -5.14 -3.76
N ILE A 146 2.07 -5.67 -2.57
CA ILE A 146 1.40 -4.91 -1.51
C ILE A 146 2.38 -4.46 -0.42
N ASP A 147 3.48 -5.19 -0.21
CA ASP A 147 4.48 -4.90 0.81
C ASP A 147 5.87 -5.48 0.45
N TRP A 148 6.90 -5.01 1.16
CA TRP A 148 8.26 -5.55 1.13
C TRP A 148 8.72 -5.79 2.56
N ILE A 149 9.00 -7.05 2.91
CA ILE A 149 9.45 -7.44 4.24
C ILE A 149 10.95 -7.74 4.23
N PRO A 150 11.74 -7.24 5.19
CA PRO A 150 13.14 -7.63 5.32
C PRO A 150 13.29 -9.15 5.50
N LEU A 151 14.33 -9.74 4.90
CA LEU A 151 14.72 -11.15 5.11
C LEU A 151 15.37 -11.37 6.49
#